data_AF-A0A318LVF3-F1
#
_entry.id   AF-A0A318LVF3-F1
#
_cell.length_a   1.000
_cell.length_b   1.000
_cell.length_c   1.000
_cell.angle_alpha   90.00
_cell.angle_beta   90.00
_cell.angle_gamma   90.00
#
_symmetry.space_group_name_H-M   'P 1'
#
loop_
_entity.id
_entity.type
_entity.pdbx_description
1 polymer ?
#
loop_
_entity_poly.entity_id
_entity_poly.type
_entity_poly.pdbx_seq_one_letter_code
_entity_poly.pdbx_strand_id
1 'polypeptide(L)'
;MDPPGTVPVFLSLVGRKPPSARARAARQSVLVSLLVISLFAVAGQAILTYLGIGIPALQGAGGLLLLLIALDLLTGRGGSEPEAMEDVNVALVPLGTPLLAGPGAIAATIVFVRQAEGRIGAYVALALAIVTVHLVLWACMRYSGVLIKVIRESGITLLAKIAGLLLAAIAVQLVADSVRGFISGA
;
A
#
# COMPACT_ATOMS: atom_id res chain seq x y z
N MET A 1 4.78 3.57 5.92
CA MET A 1 4.03 4.06 4.73
C MET A 1 4.72 5.31 4.23
N ASP A 2 4.76 5.54 2.92
CA ASP A 2 5.46 6.68 2.31
C ASP A 2 4.46 7.51 1.47
N PRO A 3 3.85 8.57 2.04
CA PRO A 3 2.83 9.33 1.33
C PRO A 3 3.34 10.01 0.06
N PRO A 4 4.52 10.67 0.03
CA PRO A 4 5.09 11.17 -1.22
C PRO A 4 5.42 10.07 -2.24
N GLY A 5 6.06 8.97 -1.82
CA GLY A 5 6.49 7.89 -2.73
C GLY A 5 5.34 7.09 -3.35
N THR A 6 4.17 7.09 -2.71
CA THR A 6 2.96 6.42 -3.22
C THR A 6 2.18 7.24 -4.25
N VAL A 7 2.42 8.56 -4.35
CA VAL A 7 1.72 9.43 -5.31
C VAL A 7 1.98 9.03 -6.77
N PRO A 8 3.23 8.82 -7.24
CA PRO A 8 3.50 8.35 -8.60
C PRO A 8 2.75 7.07 -8.96
N VAL A 9 2.74 6.10 -8.04
CA VAL A 9 2.08 4.79 -8.22
C VAL A 9 0.56 4.95 -8.25
N PHE A 10 0.00 5.78 -7.38
CA PHE A 10 -1.43 6.11 -7.41
C PHE A 10 -1.82 6.75 -8.74
N LEU A 11 -1.06 7.76 -9.18
CA LEU A 11 -1.34 8.46 -10.43
C LEU A 11 -1.14 7.58 -11.66
N SER A 12 -0.23 6.61 -11.66
CA SER A 12 -0.13 5.66 -12.76
C SER A 12 -1.36 4.75 -12.89
N LEU A 13 -2.01 4.43 -11.76
CA LEU A 13 -3.18 3.54 -11.72
C LEU A 13 -4.49 4.27 -12.02
N VAL A 14 -4.63 5.53 -11.58
CA VAL A 14 -5.89 6.29 -11.75
C VAL A 14 -5.77 7.50 -12.69
N GLY A 15 -4.60 7.77 -13.25
CA GLY A 15 -4.30 9.02 -13.95
C GLY A 15 -5.16 9.28 -15.19
N ARG A 16 -5.62 8.22 -15.86
CA ARG A 16 -6.51 8.29 -17.03
C ARG A 16 -8.01 8.39 -16.68
N LYS A 17 -8.39 8.10 -15.43
CA LYS A 17 -9.79 8.18 -14.97
C LYS A 17 -10.27 9.63 -14.81
N PRO A 18 -11.57 9.93 -14.79
CA PRO A 18 -12.07 11.28 -14.52
C PRO A 18 -11.74 11.75 -13.08
N PRO A 19 -11.66 13.08 -12.82
CA PRO A 19 -11.29 13.61 -11.50
C PRO A 19 -12.15 13.11 -10.32
N SER A 20 -13.44 12.89 -10.55
CA SER A 20 -14.37 12.34 -9.56
C SER A 20 -14.03 10.90 -9.16
N ALA A 21 -13.72 10.05 -10.15
CA ALA A 21 -13.30 8.66 -9.93
C ALA A 21 -11.95 8.61 -9.20
N ARG A 22 -10.99 9.49 -9.55
CA ARG A 22 -9.71 9.60 -8.81
C ARG A 22 -9.91 9.95 -7.34
N ALA A 23 -10.75 10.94 -7.05
CA ALA A 23 -11.04 11.35 -5.68
C ALA A 23 -11.79 10.28 -4.89
N ARG A 24 -12.62 9.46 -5.56
CA ARG A 24 -13.26 8.29 -4.97
C ARG A 24 -12.23 7.21 -4.65
N ALA A 25 -11.39 6.84 -5.62
CA ALA A 25 -10.33 5.86 -5.45
C ALA A 25 -9.37 6.23 -4.32
N ALA A 26 -8.95 7.50 -4.23
CA ALA A 26 -8.11 8.02 -3.13
C ALA A 26 -8.76 7.84 -1.75
N ARG A 27 -10.07 8.13 -1.64
CA ARG A 27 -10.80 7.95 -0.37
C ARG A 27 -10.95 6.48 -0.01
N GLN A 28 -11.34 5.66 -0.98
CA GLN A 28 -11.54 4.22 -0.77
C GLN A 28 -10.22 3.52 -0.42
N SER A 29 -9.13 3.79 -1.13
CA SER A 29 -7.83 3.16 -0.85
C SER A 29 -7.31 3.51 0.55
N VAL A 30 -7.40 4.79 0.96
CA VAL A 30 -7.00 5.21 2.30
C VAL A 30 -7.89 4.60 3.37
N LEU A 31 -9.21 4.53 3.14
CA LEU A 31 -10.14 3.94 4.10
C LEU A 31 -9.92 2.43 4.26
N VAL A 32 -9.70 1.72 3.14
CA VAL A 32 -9.33 0.30 3.15
C VAL A 32 -8.02 0.10 3.90
N SER A 33 -7.01 0.91 3.61
CA SER A 33 -5.72 0.85 4.31
C SER A 33 -5.88 1.08 5.82
N LEU A 34 -6.66 2.09 6.21
CA LEU A 34 -6.93 2.39 7.61
C LEU A 34 -7.61 1.22 8.31
N LEU A 35 -8.61 0.62 7.68
CA LEU A 35 -9.34 -0.52 8.22
C LEU A 35 -8.41 -1.72 8.39
N VAL A 36 -7.61 -2.05 7.37
CA VAL A 36 -6.68 -3.18 7.40
C VAL A 36 -5.62 -2.97 8.48
N ILE A 37 -4.99 -1.80 8.55
CA ILE A 37 -3.97 -1.51 9.58
C ILE A 37 -4.58 -1.54 10.98
N SER A 38 -5.78 -0.98 11.17
CA SER A 38 -6.46 -1.00 12.46
C SER A 38 -6.84 -2.42 12.87
N LEU A 39 -7.31 -3.23 11.93
CA LEU A 39 -7.59 -4.65 12.15
C LEU A 39 -6.33 -5.40 12.61
N PHE A 40 -5.21 -5.22 11.91
CA PHE A 40 -3.95 -5.85 12.31
C PHE A 40 -3.33 -5.26 13.58
N ALA A 41 -3.63 -4.00 13.92
CA ALA A 41 -3.25 -3.42 15.20
C ALA A 41 -3.96 -4.12 16.37
N VAL A 42 -5.25 -4.44 16.22
CA VAL A 42 -6.04 -5.05 17.29
C VAL A 42 -5.90 -6.56 17.32
N ALA A 43 -5.98 -7.21 16.15
CA ALA A 43 -6.10 -8.67 16.03
C ALA A 43 -4.91 -9.33 15.31
N GLY A 44 -3.96 -8.56 14.77
CA GLY A 44 -2.95 -9.07 13.85
C GLY A 44 -2.12 -10.21 14.42
N GLN A 45 -1.67 -10.10 15.68
CA GLN A 45 -0.88 -11.17 16.30
C GLN A 45 -1.70 -12.46 16.49
N ALA A 46 -2.96 -12.33 16.93
CA ALA A 46 -3.86 -13.47 17.09
C ALA A 46 -4.17 -14.16 15.75
N ILE A 47 -4.43 -13.37 14.70
CA ILE A 47 -4.66 -13.87 13.34
C ILE A 47 -3.44 -14.66 12.85
N LEU A 48 -2.24 -14.09 12.97
CA LEU A 48 -1.00 -14.72 12.53
C LEU A 48 -0.74 -16.04 13.27
N THR A 49 -0.92 -16.05 14.59
CA THR A 49 -0.73 -17.26 15.40
C THR A 49 -1.76 -18.33 15.10
N TYR A 50 -3.04 -17.96 14.92
CA TYR A 50 -4.09 -18.90 14.56
C TYR A 50 -3.83 -19.58 13.21
N LEU A 51 -3.33 -18.82 12.22
CA LEU A 51 -3.02 -19.34 10.89
C LEU A 51 -1.65 -20.03 10.82
N GLY A 52 -0.82 -19.94 11.87
CA GLY A 52 0.56 -20.43 11.84
C GLY A 52 1.48 -19.68 10.87
N ILE A 53 1.19 -18.39 10.61
CA ILE A 53 1.91 -17.57 9.62
C ILE A 53 2.80 -16.57 10.35
N GLY A 54 4.08 -16.53 9.98
CA GLY A 54 5.03 -15.53 10.48
C GLY A 54 4.94 -14.18 9.75
N ILE A 55 5.47 -13.12 10.36
CA ILE A 55 5.65 -11.83 9.70
C ILE A 55 6.47 -11.96 8.39
N PRO A 56 7.55 -12.77 8.32
CA PRO A 56 8.30 -12.96 7.08
C PRO A 56 7.45 -13.52 5.94
N ALA A 57 6.50 -14.42 6.22
CA ALA A 57 5.61 -14.96 5.20
C ALA A 57 4.70 -13.88 4.60
N LEU A 58 4.17 -12.98 5.44
CA LEU A 58 3.35 -11.84 4.99
C LEU A 58 4.16 -10.88 4.11
N GLN A 59 5.40 -10.61 4.48
CA GLN A 59 6.33 -9.79 3.68
C GLN A 59 6.64 -10.43 2.33
N GLY A 60 6.92 -11.73 2.29
CA GLY A 60 7.21 -12.45 1.06
C GLY A 60 6.00 -12.44 0.11
N ALA A 61 4.81 -12.79 0.62
CA ALA A 61 3.58 -12.79 -0.17
C ALA A 61 3.23 -11.39 -0.72
N GLY A 62 3.29 -10.36 0.13
CA GLY A 62 3.02 -8.99 -0.31
C GLY A 62 4.09 -8.46 -1.27
N GLY A 63 5.36 -8.83 -1.07
CA GLY A 63 6.45 -8.53 -2.00
C GLY A 63 6.21 -9.14 -3.38
N LEU A 64 5.82 -10.42 -3.46
CA LEU A 64 5.49 -11.08 -4.73
C LEU A 64 4.31 -10.41 -5.44
N LEU A 65 3.24 -10.05 -4.71
CA LEU A 65 2.10 -9.34 -5.29
C LEU A 65 2.51 -7.97 -5.84
N LEU A 66 3.33 -7.22 -5.10
CA LEU A 66 3.88 -5.93 -5.55
C LEU A 66 4.78 -6.09 -6.78
N LEU A 67 5.54 -7.19 -6.88
CA LEU A 67 6.36 -7.47 -8.05
C LEU A 67 5.51 -7.69 -9.30
N LEU A 68 4.39 -8.43 -9.18
CA LEU A 68 3.46 -8.63 -10.29
C LEU A 68 2.89 -7.30 -10.79
N ILE A 69 2.43 -6.45 -9.87
CA ILE A 69 1.90 -5.12 -10.20
C ILE A 69 2.99 -4.25 -10.85
N ALA A 70 4.22 -4.30 -10.34
CA ALA A 70 5.35 -3.57 -10.89
C ALA A 70 5.66 -4.00 -12.33
N LEU A 71 5.66 -5.31 -12.60
CA LEU A 71 5.86 -5.86 -13.93
C LEU A 71 4.74 -5.45 -14.89
N ASP A 72 3.48 -5.40 -14.45
CA ASP A 72 2.36 -4.94 -15.28
C ASP A 72 2.51 -3.48 -15.68
N LEU A 73 2.95 -2.62 -14.75
CA LEU A 73 3.27 -1.21 -15.02
C LEU A 73 4.47 -1.06 -15.99
N LEU A 74 5.52 -1.87 -15.79
CA LEU A 74 6.73 -1.84 -16.61
C LEU A 74 6.55 -2.43 -18.01
N THR A 75 5.69 -3.42 -18.18
CA THR A 75 5.40 -4.04 -19.49
C THR A 75 4.30 -3.32 -20.25
N GLY A 76 3.54 -2.43 -19.59
CA GLY A 76 2.41 -1.74 -20.19
C GLY A 76 1.17 -2.64 -20.37
N ARG A 77 1.20 -3.86 -19.80
CA ARG A 77 0.09 -4.81 -19.80
C ARG A 77 -1.04 -4.44 -18.84
N GLY A 78 -0.81 -3.50 -17.92
CA GLY A 78 -1.86 -2.88 -17.10
C GLY A 78 -2.90 -2.06 -17.88
N GLY A 79 -2.90 -2.13 -19.22
CA GLY A 79 -3.91 -1.53 -20.11
C GLY A 79 -4.52 -2.50 -21.13
N SER A 80 -4.17 -3.80 -21.12
CA SER A 80 -4.84 -4.80 -21.97
C SER A 80 -6.04 -5.39 -21.23
N GLU A 81 -7.22 -5.01 -21.73
CA GLU A 81 -8.58 -5.39 -21.35
C GLU A 81 -9.16 -4.69 -20.10
N PRO A 82 -10.02 -3.67 -20.31
CA PRO A 82 -11.00 -3.28 -19.32
C PRO A 82 -12.09 -4.35 -19.28
N GLU A 83 -11.80 -5.54 -18.78
CA GLU A 83 -12.83 -6.16 -17.97
C GLU A 83 -13.15 -5.14 -16.88
N ALA A 84 -14.43 -4.88 -16.66
CA ALA A 84 -14.91 -3.89 -15.73
C ALA A 84 -14.39 -4.19 -14.31
N MET A 85 -13.14 -3.81 -14.01
CA MET A 85 -12.73 -3.46 -12.68
C MET A 85 -13.53 -2.21 -12.36
N GLU A 86 -14.74 -2.45 -11.83
CA GLU A 86 -15.53 -1.44 -11.15
C GLU A 86 -14.59 -0.57 -10.32
N ASP A 87 -14.85 0.74 -10.23
CA ASP A 87 -14.01 1.70 -9.49
C ASP A 87 -13.61 1.23 -8.08
N VAL A 88 -14.38 0.30 -7.50
CA VAL A 88 -14.16 -0.37 -6.22
C VAL A 88 -12.94 -1.30 -6.23
N ASN A 89 -12.68 -2.04 -7.32
CA ASN A 89 -11.67 -3.10 -7.33
C ASN A 89 -10.25 -2.53 -7.32
N VAL A 90 -9.95 -1.51 -8.15
CA VAL A 90 -8.63 -0.84 -8.17
C VAL A 90 -8.32 -0.16 -6.84
N ALA A 91 -9.33 0.38 -6.16
CA ALA A 91 -9.18 1.03 -4.85
C ALA A 91 -8.93 0.04 -3.71
N LEU A 92 -9.47 -1.18 -3.80
CA LEU A 92 -9.25 -2.27 -2.85
C LEU A 92 -7.92 -2.99 -3.10
N VAL A 93 -7.73 -3.49 -4.33
CA VAL A 93 -6.54 -4.21 -4.77
C VAL A 93 -6.07 -3.63 -6.12
N PRO A 94 -4.85 -3.07 -6.22
CA PRO A 94 -3.77 -3.11 -5.24
C PRO A 94 -3.63 -1.86 -4.34
N LEU A 95 -4.45 -0.81 -4.54
CA LEU A 95 -4.21 0.49 -3.90
C LEU A 95 -4.37 0.44 -2.37
N GLY A 96 -5.52 -0.01 -1.86
CA GLY A 96 -5.75 -0.13 -0.42
C GLY A 96 -4.85 -1.20 0.20
N THR A 97 -4.81 -2.37 -0.44
CA THR A 97 -3.91 -3.48 -0.13
C THR A 97 -3.34 -4.07 -1.42
N PRO A 98 -2.03 -4.30 -1.55
CA PRO A 98 -0.97 -4.15 -0.56
C PRO A 98 -0.20 -2.81 -0.62
N LEU A 99 -0.57 -1.85 -1.47
CA LEU A 99 0.25 -0.65 -1.66
C LEU A 99 0.25 0.28 -0.42
N LEU A 100 -0.93 0.61 0.10
CA LEU A 100 -1.05 1.48 1.28
C LEU A 100 -0.92 0.69 2.58
N ALA A 101 -1.78 -0.30 2.84
CA ALA A 101 -1.65 -1.23 3.95
C ALA A 101 -0.71 -2.39 3.59
N GLY A 102 0.52 -2.06 3.24
CA GLY A 102 1.52 -3.04 2.85
C GLY A 102 2.02 -3.89 4.02
N PRO A 103 2.63 -5.04 3.71
CA PRO A 103 3.11 -5.99 4.73
C PRO A 103 4.13 -5.37 5.69
N GLY A 104 4.96 -4.42 5.24
CA GLY A 104 5.86 -3.68 6.12
C GLY A 104 5.12 -2.79 7.13
N ALA A 105 4.03 -2.13 6.72
CA ALA A 105 3.22 -1.32 7.62
C ALA A 105 2.44 -2.20 8.61
N ILE A 106 1.92 -3.34 8.16
CA ILE A 106 1.28 -4.34 9.03
C ILE A 106 2.28 -4.88 10.05
N ALA A 107 3.45 -5.31 9.60
CA ALA A 107 4.52 -5.82 10.46
C ALA A 107 4.93 -4.79 11.54
N ALA A 108 5.21 -3.56 11.13
CA ALA A 108 5.56 -2.48 12.05
C ALA A 108 4.44 -2.21 13.07
N THR A 109 3.19 -2.22 12.62
CA THR A 109 2.03 -2.02 13.50
C THR A 109 1.95 -3.12 14.57
N ILE A 110 2.07 -4.39 14.17
CA ILE A 110 2.08 -5.52 15.12
C ILE A 110 3.23 -5.38 16.13
N VAL A 111 4.41 -4.99 15.67
CA VAL A 111 5.58 -4.76 16.54
C VAL A 111 5.32 -3.62 17.53
N PHE A 112 4.78 -2.48 17.09
CA PHE A 112 4.48 -1.36 17.98
C PHE A 112 3.38 -1.68 19.00
N VAL A 113 2.37 -2.46 18.61
CA VAL A 113 1.34 -2.96 19.54
C VAL A 113 1.96 -3.84 20.63
N ARG A 114 2.94 -4.68 20.28
CA ARG A 114 3.68 -5.49 21.27
C ARG A 114 4.51 -4.63 22.22
N GLN A 115 5.20 -3.61 21.70
CA GLN A 115 6.02 -2.67 22.49
C GLN A 115 5.19 -1.72 23.38
N ALA A 116 3.89 -1.59 23.13
CA ALA A 116 3.02 -0.81 24.00
C ALA A 116 2.90 -1.43 25.40
N GLU A 117 3.10 -2.75 25.54
CA GLU A 117 3.16 -3.47 26.83
C GLU A 117 2.00 -3.13 27.79
N GLY A 118 0.78 -3.00 27.27
CA GLY A 118 -0.40 -2.66 28.08
C GLY A 118 -0.53 -1.18 28.47
N ARG A 119 0.44 -0.32 28.12
CA ARG A 119 0.40 1.11 28.44
C ARG A 119 -0.60 1.83 27.54
N ILE A 120 -1.71 2.30 28.14
CA ILE A 120 -2.78 3.02 27.43
C ILE A 120 -2.22 4.20 26.62
N GLY A 121 -1.28 4.98 27.18
CA GLY A 121 -0.67 6.09 26.48
C GLY A 121 0.06 5.70 25.18
N ALA A 122 0.69 4.53 25.14
CA ALA A 122 1.36 4.03 23.94
C ALA A 122 0.35 3.58 22.87
N TYR A 123 -0.76 2.96 23.28
CA TYR A 123 -1.85 2.63 22.34
C TYR A 123 -2.52 3.87 21.77
N VAL A 124 -2.75 4.90 22.59
CA VAL A 124 -3.30 6.18 22.13
C VAL A 124 -2.34 6.85 21.16
N ALA A 125 -1.03 6.87 21.46
CA ALA A 125 -0.02 7.42 20.56
C ALA A 125 0.03 6.66 19.22
N LEU A 126 -0.06 5.33 19.24
CA LEU A 126 -0.12 4.52 18.02
C LEU A 126 -1.38 4.80 17.21
N ALA A 127 -2.55 4.87 17.86
CA ALA A 127 -3.81 5.17 17.19
C ALA A 127 -3.77 6.56 16.54
N LEU A 128 -3.23 7.56 17.24
CA LEU A 128 -3.02 8.89 16.68
C LEU A 128 -2.06 8.85 15.49
N ALA A 129 -0.94 8.14 15.58
CA ALA A 129 0.01 8.00 14.47
C ALA A 129 -0.63 7.36 13.23
N ILE A 130 -1.45 6.32 13.42
CA ILE A 130 -2.22 5.66 12.35
C ILE A 130 -3.18 6.67 11.70
N VAL A 131 -3.97 7.40 12.49
CA VAL A 131 -4.91 8.39 11.95
C VAL A 131 -4.17 9.50 11.21
N THR A 132 -3.12 10.05 11.80
CA THR A 132 -2.33 11.14 11.20
C THR A 132 -1.70 10.72 9.88
N VAL A 133 -1.08 9.54 9.79
CA VAL A 133 -0.47 9.10 8.52
C VAL A 133 -1.52 8.86 7.43
N HIS A 134 -2.71 8.37 7.78
CA HIS A 134 -3.80 8.20 6.81
C HIS A 134 -4.40 9.54 6.35
N LEU A 135 -4.46 10.54 7.24
CA LEU A 135 -4.82 11.91 6.85
C LEU A 135 -3.81 12.51 5.88
N VAL A 136 -2.51 12.31 6.13
CA VAL A 136 -1.43 12.76 5.22
C VAL A 136 -1.52 12.03 3.89
N LEU A 137 -1.73 10.71 3.87
CA LEU A 137 -1.94 9.94 2.65
C LEU A 137 -3.14 10.45 1.84
N TRP A 138 -4.26 10.66 2.51
CA TRP A 138 -5.45 11.22 1.89
C TRP A 138 -5.18 12.59 1.29
N ALA A 139 -4.49 13.48 2.01
CA ALA A 139 -4.11 14.80 1.50
C ALA A 139 -3.20 14.67 0.27
N CYS A 140 -2.13 13.88 0.33
CA CYS A 140 -1.22 13.63 -0.79
C CYS A 140 -1.97 13.12 -2.03
N MET A 141 -2.84 12.12 -1.87
CA MET A 141 -3.66 11.61 -2.97
C MET A 141 -4.70 12.62 -3.46
N ARG A 142 -5.34 13.37 -2.56
CA ARG A 142 -6.35 14.38 -2.92
C ARG A 142 -5.77 15.51 -3.75
N TYR A 143 -4.56 15.95 -3.42
CA TYR A 143 -3.84 17.01 -4.11
C TYR A 143 -2.99 16.52 -5.30
N SER A 144 -2.75 15.21 -5.42
CA SER A 144 -2.08 14.61 -6.59
C SER A 144 -2.77 14.92 -7.93
N GLY A 145 -4.09 15.22 -7.92
CA GLY A 145 -4.82 15.63 -9.12
C GLY A 145 -4.33 16.95 -9.73
N VAL A 146 -3.68 17.83 -8.93
CA VAL A 146 -3.00 19.02 -9.44
C VAL A 146 -1.78 18.64 -10.27
N LEU A 147 -1.04 17.62 -9.83
CA LEU A 147 0.14 17.11 -10.54
C LEU A 147 -0.23 16.60 -11.94
N ILE A 148 -1.39 15.95 -12.09
CA ILE A 148 -1.88 15.53 -13.42
C ILE A 148 -2.22 16.71 -14.32
N LYS A 149 -2.68 17.85 -13.80
CA LYS A 149 -2.94 19.02 -14.66
C LYS A 149 -1.68 19.58 -15.30
N VAL A 150 -0.52 19.34 -14.69
CA VAL A 150 0.80 19.72 -15.20
C VAL A 150 1.39 18.61 -16.10
N ILE A 151 1.10 17.36 -15.77
CA ILE A 151 1.62 16.17 -16.47
C ILE A 151 0.71 15.80 -17.64
N ARG A 152 1.18 16.06 -18.87
CA ARG A 152 0.52 15.60 -20.12
C ARG A 152 0.49 14.07 -20.18
N GLU A 153 -0.28 13.52 -21.11
CA GLU A 153 -0.47 12.06 -21.26
C GLU A 153 0.84 11.27 -21.39
N SER A 154 1.85 11.81 -22.08
CA SER A 154 3.20 11.23 -22.15
C SER A 154 3.88 11.14 -20.78
N GLY A 155 3.66 12.11 -19.91
CA GLY A 155 4.20 12.12 -18.55
C GLY A 155 3.50 11.11 -17.63
N ILE A 156 2.23 10.78 -17.85
CA ILE A 156 1.54 9.71 -17.12
C ILE A 156 2.20 8.36 -17.42
N THR A 157 2.54 8.11 -18.70
CA THR A 157 3.24 6.89 -19.10
C THR A 157 4.63 6.80 -18.49
N LEU A 158 5.39 7.92 -18.47
CA LEU A 158 6.69 7.96 -17.81
C LEU A 158 6.56 7.71 -16.29
N LEU A 159 5.58 8.34 -15.65
CA LEU A 159 5.32 8.17 -14.23
C LEU A 159 4.96 6.72 -13.88
N ALA A 160 4.22 6.02 -14.76
CA ALA A 160 3.94 4.60 -14.62
C ALA A 160 5.19 3.72 -14.69
N LYS A 161 6.13 4.04 -15.59
CA LYS A 161 7.42 3.31 -15.67
C LYS A 161 8.27 3.53 -14.41
N ILE A 162 8.35 4.78 -13.94
CA ILE A 162 9.09 5.11 -12.71
C ILE A 162 8.45 4.44 -11.49
N ALA A 163 7.13 4.54 -11.36
CA ALA A 163 6.36 3.88 -10.32
C ALA A 163 6.57 2.36 -10.32
N GLY A 164 6.51 1.73 -11.50
CA GLY A 164 6.79 0.31 -11.67
C GLY A 164 8.21 -0.07 -11.23
N LEU A 165 9.21 0.74 -11.57
CA LEU A 165 10.60 0.51 -11.14
C LEU A 165 10.76 0.61 -9.61
N LEU A 166 10.17 1.65 -8.99
CA LEU A 166 10.18 1.82 -7.54
C LEU A 166 9.44 0.68 -6.83
N LEU A 167 8.29 0.28 -7.36
CA LEU A 167 7.49 -0.80 -6.79
C LEU A 167 8.20 -2.16 -6.89
N ALA A 168 8.90 -2.42 -8.00
CA ALA A 168 9.75 -3.60 -8.15
C ALA A 168 10.88 -3.60 -7.11
N ALA A 169 11.52 -2.45 -6.87
CA ALA A 169 12.55 -2.34 -5.84
C ALA A 169 12.00 -2.64 -4.42
N ILE A 170 10.83 -2.07 -4.08
CA ILE A 170 10.15 -2.34 -2.80
C ILE A 170 9.78 -3.83 -2.69
N ALA A 171 9.26 -4.41 -3.76
CA ALA A 171 8.89 -5.82 -3.82
C ALA A 171 10.08 -6.74 -3.57
N VAL A 172 11.20 -6.49 -4.25
CA VAL A 172 12.45 -7.25 -4.08
C VAL A 172 12.96 -7.11 -2.63
N GLN A 173 12.91 -5.90 -2.06
CA GLN A 173 13.29 -5.68 -0.67
C GLN A 173 12.44 -6.51 0.29
N LEU A 174 11.11 -6.52 0.13
CA LEU A 174 10.21 -7.29 0.97
C LEU A 174 10.44 -8.81 0.87
N VAL A 175 10.74 -9.30 -0.33
CA VAL A 175 11.09 -10.72 -0.53
C VAL A 175 12.44 -11.03 0.13
N ALA A 176 13.44 -10.16 0.01
CA ALA A 176 14.72 -10.33 0.67
C ALA A 176 14.59 -10.33 2.20
N ASP A 177 13.81 -9.41 2.75
CA ASP A 177 13.53 -9.33 4.20
C ASP A 177 12.77 -10.57 4.69
N SER A 178 11.84 -11.09 3.89
CA SER A 178 11.16 -12.35 4.15
C SER A 178 12.12 -13.55 4.22
N VAL A 179 12.98 -13.71 3.20
CA VAL A 179 13.99 -14.78 3.17
C VAL A 179 14.93 -14.67 4.38
N ARG A 180 15.41 -13.45 4.69
CA ARG A 180 16.26 -13.21 5.85
C ARG A 180 15.55 -13.56 7.16
N GLY A 181 14.28 -13.17 7.30
CA GLY A 181 13.44 -13.50 8.44
C GLY A 181 13.36 -15.01 8.67
N PHE A 182 13.05 -15.77 7.62
CA PHE A 182 13.01 -17.25 7.68
C PHE A 182 14.36 -17.87 8.06
N ILE A 183 15.47 -17.37 7.53
CA ILE A 183 16.81 -17.88 7.87
C ILE A 183 17.17 -17.56 9.33
N SER A 184 16.84 -16.35 9.81
CA SER A 184 17.14 -15.93 11.19
C SER A 184 16.25 -16.58 12.25
N GLY A 185 15.18 -17.27 11.86
CA GLY A 185 14.18 -17.83 12.78
C GLY A 185 13.34 -16.76 13.49
N ALA A 186 13.18 -15.59 12.86
CA ALA A 186 12.44 -14.44 13.38
C ALA A 186 11.01 -14.36 12.83
#